data_AF-A0A7S2W6F6-F1
#
_entry.id   AF-A0A7S2W6F6-F1
#
_cell.length_a   1.000
_cell.length_b   1.000
_cell.length_c   1.000
_cell.angle_alpha   90.00
_cell.angle_beta   90.00
_cell.angle_gamma   90.00
#
_symmetry.space_group_name_H-M   'P 1'
#
loop_
_entity.id
_entity.type
_entity.pdbx_description
1 polymer ?
#
loop_
_entity_poly.entity_id
_entity_poly.type
_entity_poly.pdbx_seq_one_letter_code
_entity_poly.pdbx_strand_id
1 'polypeptide(L)'
;GVELPKYKKRRHHHMYSKNVLLDPRHQRVAATTVVLLAVVVLTSMVTSPPYQYPSPTLRSSTAQSYTEIVSPKLGYIGYSASIGSSQKKKFTAEDYGKCKVTPAHAPSHTVTPTFTASYPGSGAKMTWNLIEALTGLVTGDDFQLNGHQNLVSIKTHYPSHEGREIPGADNVPRAILLVRHPLYSIPSYYNYLYEMEKKLKNHSTRAPLEAWIRWRNDSFDRQLQVWRRHTEYWMDHYSKVNRLVVAYENLTDDEMGPIEATRIAEFLSRSDGVTICEAEEIPCVWHTVVKYKKKEGRRLQEQQQIANAEANTENIPAVVTADETAVSTNIPPANNDNNNAGISVPESATEVKNGDAPPGENIRKAKPKLSDPAAPQSKRSGPKYIAPYTENQFKDLMQVLTMLLERYRDEKALAPILVKYIDEVDRRLVEPPFNPKDLNPK
;
A
#
# COMPACT_ATOMS: atom_id res chain seq x y z
N GLY A 1 53.49 -28.84 14.88
CA GLY A 1 53.43 -27.40 14.65
C GLY A 1 52.25 -27.07 13.78
N VAL A 2 51.21 -26.48 14.37
CA VAL A 2 50.21 -25.62 13.71
C VAL A 2 49.78 -24.64 14.81
N GLU A 3 50.26 -23.40 14.76
CA GLU A 3 49.88 -22.34 15.71
C GLU A 3 48.49 -21.79 15.36
N LEU A 4 47.57 -21.80 16.34
CA LEU A 4 46.27 -21.13 16.24
C LEU A 4 46.41 -19.62 16.51
N PRO A 5 45.62 -18.76 15.84
CA PRO A 5 45.75 -17.32 15.97
C PRO A 5 45.25 -16.83 17.32
N LYS A 6 46.12 -16.09 18.03
CA LYS A 6 45.84 -15.43 19.31
C LYS A 6 44.74 -14.38 19.14
N TYR A 7 43.56 -14.63 19.69
CA TYR A 7 42.47 -13.66 19.81
C TYR A 7 42.87 -12.52 20.75
N LYS A 8 43.01 -11.30 20.20
CA LYS A 8 43.17 -10.06 20.99
C LYS A 8 41.88 -9.76 21.74
N LYS A 9 41.91 -9.94 23.06
CA LYS A 9 40.87 -9.55 24.01
C LYS A 9 40.69 -8.01 23.95
N ARG A 10 39.65 -7.54 23.26
CA ARG A 10 39.24 -6.12 23.29
C ARG A 10 38.78 -5.77 24.71
N ARG A 11 39.52 -4.90 25.38
CA ARG A 11 39.10 -4.30 26.65
C ARG A 11 37.89 -3.40 26.36
N HIS A 12 36.74 -3.76 26.92
CA HIS A 12 35.61 -2.84 27.02
C HIS A 12 36.02 -1.68 27.94
N HIS A 13 36.22 -0.50 27.35
CA HIS A 13 36.22 0.73 28.14
C HIS A 13 34.79 0.96 28.64
N HIS A 14 34.56 0.68 29.92
CA HIS A 14 33.45 1.26 30.66
C HIS A 14 33.56 2.79 30.58
N MET A 15 32.77 3.42 29.72
CA MET A 15 32.39 4.82 29.89
C MET A 15 31.43 4.88 31.08
N TYR A 16 31.98 4.93 32.29
CA TYR A 16 31.27 5.57 33.39
C TYR A 16 31.18 7.04 33.03
N SER A 17 29.96 7.47 32.66
CA SER A 17 29.58 8.87 32.64
C SER A 17 30.00 9.46 33.98
N LYS A 18 31.04 10.29 33.97
CA LYS A 18 31.35 11.15 35.11
C LYS A 18 30.10 12.00 35.28
N ASN A 19 29.38 11.80 36.39
CA ASN A 19 28.34 12.72 36.84
C ASN A 19 28.99 14.10 36.94
N VAL A 20 28.86 14.89 35.89
CA VAL A 20 29.17 16.31 35.92
C VAL A 20 28.10 16.88 36.84
N LEU A 21 28.43 17.02 38.13
CA LEU A 21 27.61 17.78 39.04
C LEU A 21 27.51 19.18 38.45
N LEU A 22 26.34 19.48 37.88
CA LEU A 22 25.99 20.83 37.46
C LEU A 22 26.19 21.75 38.66
N ASP A 23 26.92 22.83 38.44
CA ASP A 23 27.10 23.90 39.43
C ASP A 23 25.72 24.25 40.04
N PRO A 24 25.60 24.34 41.38
CA PRO A 24 24.35 24.67 42.06
C PRO A 24 23.60 25.87 41.47
N ARG A 25 24.30 26.84 40.86
CA ARG A 25 23.67 27.96 40.16
C ARG A 25 22.90 27.51 38.91
N HIS A 26 23.47 26.63 38.11
CA HIS A 26 22.84 26.06 36.92
C HIS A 26 21.64 25.16 37.29
N GLN A 27 21.72 24.43 38.40
CA GLN A 27 20.59 23.65 38.92
C GLN A 27 19.41 24.56 39.31
N ARG A 28 19.68 25.68 39.98
CA ARG A 28 18.64 26.67 40.34
C ARG A 28 18.01 27.32 39.11
N VAL A 29 18.80 27.67 38.11
CA VAL A 29 18.28 28.21 36.84
C VAL A 29 17.41 27.17 36.14
N ALA A 30 17.88 25.92 36.00
CA ALA A 30 17.10 24.84 35.38
C ALA A 30 15.77 24.59 36.11
N ALA A 31 15.80 24.52 37.44
CA ALA A 31 14.58 24.35 38.24
C ALA A 31 13.60 25.51 38.06
N THR A 32 14.10 26.75 38.05
CA THR A 32 13.26 27.95 37.84
C THR A 32 12.64 27.95 36.44
N THR A 33 13.41 27.57 35.41
CA THR A 33 12.91 27.45 34.03
C THR A 33 11.82 26.39 33.91
N VAL A 34 11.98 25.23 34.54
CA VAL A 34 10.95 24.17 34.53
C VAL A 34 9.67 24.65 35.21
N VAL A 35 9.78 25.36 36.34
CA VAL A 35 8.60 25.93 37.03
C VAL A 35 7.92 26.98 36.16
N LEU A 36 8.67 27.89 35.52
CA LEU A 36 8.09 28.89 34.62
C LEU A 36 7.39 28.25 33.42
N LEU A 37 7.99 27.23 32.80
CA LEU A 37 7.36 26.49 31.70
C LEU A 37 6.08 25.78 32.16
N ALA A 38 6.09 25.16 33.33
CA ALA A 38 4.89 24.54 33.90
C ALA A 38 3.78 25.57 34.15
N VAL A 39 4.12 26.75 34.67
CA VAL A 39 3.16 27.86 34.88
C VAL A 39 2.62 28.37 33.54
N VAL A 40 3.44 28.48 32.50
CA VAL A 40 2.98 28.89 31.16
C VAL A 40 2.04 27.86 30.56
N VAL A 41 2.36 26.56 30.68
CA VAL A 41 1.47 25.48 30.20
C VAL A 41 0.16 25.50 30.96
N LEU A 42 0.19 25.57 32.29
CA LEU A 42 -1.03 25.58 33.11
C LEU A 42 -1.87 26.83 32.87
N THR A 43 -1.26 28.02 32.75
CA THR A 43 -2.01 29.24 32.42
C THR A 43 -2.59 29.16 31.01
N SER A 44 -1.86 28.63 30.02
CA SER A 44 -2.40 28.42 28.68
C SER A 44 -3.60 27.45 28.66
N MET A 45 -3.63 26.45 29.54
CA MET A 45 -4.76 25.53 29.67
C MET A 45 -5.99 26.18 30.32
N VAL A 46 -5.80 27.15 31.21
CA VAL A 46 -6.90 27.84 31.91
C VAL A 46 -7.44 29.02 31.10
N THR A 47 -6.60 29.72 30.35
CA THR A 47 -6.99 30.91 29.58
C THR A 47 -7.36 30.61 28.13
N SER A 48 -7.13 29.39 27.65
CA SER A 48 -7.65 29.00 26.34
C SER A 48 -9.18 28.90 26.45
N PRO A 49 -9.96 29.73 25.72
CA PRO A 49 -11.38 29.49 25.60
C PRO A 49 -11.57 28.06 25.09
N PRO A 50 -12.60 27.31 25.55
CA PRO A 50 -12.86 25.98 25.03
C PRO A 50 -12.89 26.07 23.52
N TYR A 51 -11.96 25.36 22.88
CA TYR A 51 -11.85 25.32 21.43
C TYR A 51 -13.12 24.64 20.92
N GLN A 52 -14.16 25.43 20.72
CA GLN A 52 -15.36 25.02 20.00
C GLN A 52 -14.91 24.81 18.57
N TYR A 53 -14.54 23.56 18.24
CA TYR A 53 -14.66 23.13 16.86
C TYR A 53 -16.08 23.51 16.43
N PRO A 54 -16.28 24.31 15.37
CA PRO A 54 -17.59 24.38 14.76
C PRO A 54 -17.90 22.94 14.37
N SER A 55 -18.78 22.31 15.14
CA SER A 55 -19.37 21.05 14.74
C SER A 55 -19.97 21.33 13.36
N PRO A 56 -19.60 20.60 12.30
CA PRO A 56 -20.28 20.76 11.05
C PRO A 56 -21.76 20.59 11.35
N THR A 57 -22.53 21.64 11.08
CA THR A 57 -23.97 21.63 11.21
C THR A 57 -24.45 20.51 10.29
N LEU A 58 -24.66 19.32 10.85
CA LEU A 58 -25.34 18.23 10.19
C LEU A 58 -26.71 18.79 9.85
N ARG A 59 -26.86 19.26 8.61
CA ARG A 59 -28.16 19.44 8.01
C ARG A 59 -28.82 18.09 8.13
N SER A 60 -29.74 17.98 9.07
CA SER A 60 -30.75 16.94 9.13
C SER A 60 -31.52 17.02 7.82
N SER A 61 -31.01 16.38 6.77
CA SER A 61 -31.85 16.00 5.66
C SER A 61 -32.87 15.04 6.24
N THR A 62 -34.13 15.35 5.97
CA THR A 62 -35.30 14.54 6.24
C THR A 62 -34.94 13.06 6.15
N ALA A 63 -34.87 12.38 7.29
CA ALA A 63 -34.78 10.93 7.35
C ALA A 63 -36.06 10.40 6.71
N GLN A 64 -36.01 10.13 5.40
CA GLN A 64 -36.92 9.18 4.82
C GLN A 64 -36.70 7.88 5.59
N SER A 65 -37.75 7.45 6.28
CA SER A 65 -37.85 6.14 6.90
C SER A 65 -37.60 5.10 5.82
N TYR A 66 -36.35 4.71 5.64
CA TYR A 66 -35.98 3.52 4.91
C TYR A 66 -36.38 2.38 5.84
N THR A 67 -37.59 1.86 5.63
CA THR A 67 -37.92 0.52 6.08
C THR A 67 -36.86 -0.39 5.49
N GLU A 68 -36.06 -1.02 6.35
CA GLU A 68 -35.17 -2.12 5.97
C GLU A 68 -36.03 -3.16 5.21
N ILE A 69 -36.00 -3.10 3.88
CA ILE A 69 -36.27 -4.27 3.06
C ILE A 69 -35.05 -5.15 3.29
N VAL A 70 -35.09 -5.89 4.40
CA VAL A 70 -34.22 -7.03 4.64
C VAL A 70 -34.47 -7.98 3.47
N SER A 71 -33.61 -7.92 2.46
CA SER A 71 -33.61 -8.89 1.38
C SER A 71 -33.38 -10.27 2.01
N PRO A 72 -34.37 -11.18 2.01
CA PRO A 72 -34.25 -12.44 2.69
C PRO A 72 -33.48 -13.39 1.76
N LYS A 73 -32.14 -13.33 1.75
CA LYS A 73 -31.30 -14.45 1.27
C LYS A 73 -29.80 -14.41 1.52
N LEU A 74 -29.19 -13.31 1.96
CA LEU A 74 -27.83 -13.35 2.52
C LEU A 74 -27.83 -12.76 3.92
N GLY A 75 -28.21 -13.60 4.89
CA GLY A 75 -27.92 -13.31 6.28
C GLY A 75 -26.43 -13.07 6.42
N TYR A 76 -26.07 -11.88 6.91
CA TYR A 76 -24.74 -11.53 7.39
C TYR A 76 -24.48 -12.37 8.66
N ILE A 77 -24.38 -13.69 8.49
CA ILE A 77 -23.86 -14.59 9.51
C ILE A 77 -22.44 -14.11 9.71
N GLY A 78 -22.14 -13.61 10.92
CA GLY A 78 -20.76 -13.45 11.32
C GLY A 78 -20.08 -14.80 11.11
N TYR A 79 -19.28 -14.92 10.04
CA TYR A 79 -18.51 -16.12 9.73
C TYR A 79 -17.38 -16.26 10.75
N SER A 80 -17.76 -16.55 11.99
CA SER A 80 -17.05 -17.47 12.87
C SER A 80 -17.61 -18.87 12.59
N ALA A 81 -17.64 -19.28 11.32
CA ALA A 81 -17.84 -20.69 11.03
C ALA A 81 -16.55 -21.38 11.50
N SER A 82 -16.68 -22.25 12.50
CA SER A 82 -15.72 -23.33 12.72
C SER A 82 -15.71 -24.17 11.45
N ILE A 83 -14.87 -23.78 10.49
CA ILE A 83 -14.63 -24.53 9.27
C ILE A 83 -13.93 -25.81 9.74
N GLY A 84 -14.72 -26.87 9.92
CA GLY A 84 -14.20 -28.23 9.98
C GLY A 84 -13.30 -28.43 8.77
N SER A 85 -12.24 -29.21 8.92
CA SER A 85 -11.12 -29.40 7.99
C SER A 85 -11.48 -30.05 6.63
N SER A 86 -12.65 -29.75 6.07
CA SER A 86 -13.03 -30.05 4.71
C SER A 86 -11.94 -29.49 3.78
N GLN A 87 -11.35 -30.37 3.01
CA GLN A 87 -10.25 -30.07 2.09
C GLN A 87 -10.58 -28.82 1.27
N LYS A 88 -9.81 -27.75 1.48
CA LYS A 88 -9.93 -26.50 0.72
C LYS A 88 -9.69 -26.78 -0.75
N LYS A 89 -10.75 -26.91 -1.55
CA LYS A 89 -10.65 -27.02 -2.99
C LYS A 89 -10.10 -25.69 -3.52
N LYS A 90 -8.87 -25.71 -4.05
CA LYS A 90 -8.29 -24.53 -4.72
C LYS A 90 -9.02 -24.32 -6.05
N PHE A 91 -9.69 -23.20 -6.20
CA PHE A 91 -10.29 -22.80 -7.48
C PHE A 91 -9.17 -22.49 -8.48
N THR A 92 -9.23 -23.09 -9.68
CA THR A 92 -8.31 -22.83 -10.78
C THR A 92 -8.82 -21.69 -11.67
N ALA A 93 -8.00 -21.22 -12.61
CA ALA A 93 -8.41 -20.16 -13.53
C ALA A 93 -9.55 -20.62 -14.46
N GLU A 94 -9.64 -21.92 -14.72
CA GLU A 94 -10.68 -22.56 -15.50
C GLU A 94 -12.02 -22.56 -14.75
N ASP A 95 -11.99 -22.67 -13.42
CA ASP A 95 -13.19 -22.67 -12.57
C ASP A 95 -13.94 -21.32 -12.59
N TYR A 96 -13.24 -20.23 -12.86
CA TYR A 96 -13.85 -18.89 -12.95
C TYR A 96 -14.48 -18.58 -14.31
N GLY A 97 -14.34 -19.46 -15.32
CA GLY A 97 -14.88 -19.23 -16.65
C GLY A 97 -14.24 -18.06 -17.41
N LYS A 98 -14.80 -17.74 -18.58
CA LYS A 98 -14.41 -16.58 -19.41
C LYS A 98 -15.53 -15.54 -19.35
N CYS A 99 -15.28 -14.41 -18.70
CA CYS A 99 -16.12 -13.22 -18.73
C CYS A 99 -15.51 -12.16 -19.64
N LYS A 100 -16.37 -11.28 -20.17
CA LYS A 100 -15.96 -10.14 -20.97
C LYS A 100 -15.91 -8.90 -20.09
N VAL A 101 -14.72 -8.50 -19.66
CA VAL A 101 -14.53 -7.19 -19.02
C VAL A 101 -14.62 -6.12 -20.10
N THR A 102 -15.67 -5.30 -20.04
CA THR A 102 -15.84 -4.17 -20.96
C THR A 102 -15.00 -2.98 -20.49
N PRO A 103 -14.45 -2.18 -21.42
CA PRO A 103 -13.86 -0.89 -21.07
C PRO A 103 -14.90 0.00 -20.39
N ALA A 104 -14.48 0.71 -19.34
CA ALA A 104 -15.34 1.66 -18.67
C ALA A 104 -15.68 2.86 -19.57
N HIS A 105 -16.89 3.41 -19.42
CA HIS A 105 -17.35 4.59 -20.14
C HIS A 105 -17.85 5.67 -19.18
N ALA A 106 -17.88 6.92 -19.66
CA ALA A 106 -18.48 8.02 -18.92
C ALA A 106 -19.97 7.74 -18.72
N PRO A 107 -20.54 7.91 -17.50
CA PRO A 107 -21.96 7.67 -17.30
C PRO A 107 -22.79 8.69 -18.09
N SER A 108 -23.83 8.21 -18.78
CA SER A 108 -24.75 9.05 -19.59
C SER A 108 -25.79 9.79 -18.75
N HIS A 109 -25.93 9.42 -17.47
CA HIS A 109 -26.82 10.02 -16.47
C HIS A 109 -26.03 10.37 -15.21
N THR A 110 -26.57 11.22 -14.35
CA THR A 110 -25.89 11.63 -13.11
C THR A 110 -25.66 10.44 -12.18
N VAL A 111 -24.42 10.29 -11.72
CA VAL A 111 -24.00 9.27 -10.77
C VAL A 111 -23.52 9.93 -9.49
N THR A 112 -23.96 9.41 -8.34
CA THR A 112 -23.43 9.82 -7.05
C THR A 112 -22.12 9.07 -6.78
N PRO A 113 -20.97 9.77 -6.70
CA PRO A 113 -19.67 9.13 -6.55
C PRO A 113 -19.52 8.47 -5.18
N THR A 114 -18.61 7.51 -5.10
CA THR A 114 -18.09 6.93 -3.85
C THR A 114 -16.59 7.19 -3.73
N PHE A 115 -16.09 7.58 -2.56
CA PHE A 115 -14.63 7.62 -2.38
C PHE A 115 -14.06 6.22 -2.31
N THR A 116 -12.92 6.00 -2.96
CA THR A 116 -12.09 4.80 -2.74
C THR A 116 -10.77 5.25 -2.14
N ALA A 117 -10.73 5.21 -0.81
CA ALA A 117 -9.63 5.69 0.00
C ALA A 117 -8.64 4.58 0.33
N SER A 118 -7.35 4.87 0.25
CA SER A 118 -6.31 3.92 0.62
C SER A 118 -5.00 4.63 0.92
N TYR A 119 -4.22 4.16 1.90
CA TYR A 119 -2.85 4.65 2.08
C TYR A 119 -2.02 4.31 0.83
N PRO A 120 -1.09 5.18 0.37
CA PRO A 120 -0.22 4.90 -0.77
C PRO A 120 0.43 3.50 -0.70
N GLY A 121 0.48 2.79 -1.83
CA GLY A 121 0.97 1.40 -1.84
C GLY A 121 -0.02 0.35 -1.33
N SER A 122 -1.27 0.70 -1.01
CA SER A 122 -2.29 -0.25 -0.54
C SER A 122 -3.13 -0.90 -1.65
N GLY A 123 -2.84 -0.63 -2.93
CA GLY A 123 -3.54 -1.26 -4.05
C GLY A 123 -4.56 -0.38 -4.79
N ALA A 124 -4.48 0.95 -4.65
CA ALA A 124 -5.43 1.89 -5.26
C ALA A 124 -5.70 1.64 -6.76
N LYS A 125 -4.65 1.43 -7.59
CA LYS A 125 -4.83 1.16 -9.03
C LYS A 125 -5.51 -0.18 -9.33
N MET A 126 -5.34 -1.18 -8.47
CA MET A 126 -6.01 -2.46 -8.62
C MET A 126 -7.51 -2.31 -8.32
N THR A 127 -7.86 -1.66 -7.22
CA THR A 127 -9.26 -1.41 -6.85
C THR A 127 -9.95 -0.48 -7.84
N TRP A 128 -9.25 0.53 -8.36
CA TRP A 128 -9.71 1.35 -9.49
C TRP A 128 -10.20 0.51 -10.66
N ASN A 129 -9.31 -0.33 -11.20
CA ASN A 129 -9.63 -1.18 -12.35
C ASN A 129 -10.75 -2.17 -12.02
N LEU A 130 -10.83 -2.63 -10.77
CA LEU A 130 -11.89 -3.54 -10.34
C LEU A 130 -13.24 -2.82 -10.32
N ILE A 131 -13.32 -1.60 -9.80
CA ILE A 131 -14.56 -0.81 -9.78
C ILE A 131 -15.03 -0.51 -11.21
N GLU A 132 -14.11 -0.11 -12.10
CA GLU A 132 -14.41 0.09 -13.51
C GLU A 132 -14.97 -1.17 -14.17
N ALA A 133 -14.38 -2.34 -13.89
CA ALA A 133 -14.83 -3.60 -14.44
C ALA A 133 -16.16 -4.09 -13.85
N LEU A 134 -16.41 -3.82 -12.56
CA LEU A 134 -17.66 -4.20 -11.89
C LEU A 134 -18.84 -3.33 -12.31
N THR A 135 -18.61 -2.07 -12.68
CA THR A 135 -19.68 -1.09 -12.95
C THR A 135 -19.80 -0.71 -14.43
N GLY A 136 -18.75 -0.93 -15.22
CA GLY A 136 -18.64 -0.37 -16.56
C GLY A 136 -18.46 1.15 -16.59
N LEU A 137 -18.32 1.82 -15.44
CA LEU A 137 -18.27 3.28 -15.33
C LEU A 137 -16.86 3.76 -14.99
N VAL A 138 -16.45 4.89 -15.56
CA VAL A 138 -15.12 5.48 -15.31
C VAL A 138 -14.98 6.00 -13.89
N THR A 139 -13.74 5.90 -13.39
CA THR A 139 -13.36 6.45 -12.09
C THR A 139 -12.41 7.65 -12.24
N GLY A 140 -12.32 8.47 -11.20
CA GLY A 140 -11.47 9.67 -11.14
C GLY A 140 -10.57 9.67 -9.91
N ASP A 141 -9.62 10.60 -9.84
CA ASP A 141 -8.77 10.79 -8.67
C ASP A 141 -8.76 12.21 -8.12
N ASP A 142 -8.16 12.36 -6.94
CA ASP A 142 -8.05 13.60 -6.18
C ASP A 142 -7.17 14.69 -6.79
N PHE A 143 -6.55 14.46 -7.94
CA PHE A 143 -5.71 15.47 -8.60
C PHE A 143 -6.43 16.20 -9.73
N GLN A 144 -7.16 15.48 -10.58
CA GLN A 144 -7.77 16.07 -11.77
C GLN A 144 -9.18 15.57 -12.07
N LEU A 145 -9.73 14.65 -11.25
CA LEU A 145 -10.94 13.89 -11.59
C LEU A 145 -10.88 13.28 -13.01
N ASN A 146 -9.66 13.17 -13.57
CA ASN A 146 -9.37 12.86 -14.97
C ASN A 146 -10.15 13.68 -16.01
N GLY A 147 -10.52 14.93 -15.70
CA GLY A 147 -11.32 15.77 -16.60
C GLY A 147 -12.79 15.35 -16.71
N HIS A 148 -13.25 14.44 -15.85
CA HIS A 148 -14.63 13.99 -15.80
C HIS A 148 -15.37 14.65 -14.62
N GLN A 149 -16.60 15.09 -14.87
CA GLN A 149 -17.49 15.64 -13.83
C GLN A 149 -18.41 14.57 -13.22
N ASN A 150 -18.57 13.43 -13.91
CA ASN A 150 -19.52 12.39 -13.57
C ASN A 150 -18.78 11.05 -13.47
N LEU A 151 -18.62 10.55 -12.25
CA LEU A 151 -17.71 9.46 -11.91
C LEU A 151 -18.39 8.50 -10.94
N VAL A 152 -18.16 7.19 -11.09
CA VAL A 152 -18.68 6.20 -10.14
C VAL A 152 -17.90 6.19 -8.83
N SER A 153 -16.59 6.46 -8.91
CA SER A 153 -15.73 6.49 -7.73
C SER A 153 -14.57 7.46 -7.91
N ILE A 154 -14.15 8.06 -6.79
CA ILE A 154 -13.00 8.96 -6.71
C ILE A 154 -11.92 8.31 -5.84
N LYS A 155 -10.79 7.93 -6.43
CA LYS A 155 -9.60 7.42 -5.72
C LYS A 155 -8.95 8.56 -4.95
N THR A 156 -8.60 8.30 -3.70
CA THR A 156 -7.85 9.29 -2.92
C THR A 156 -6.87 8.64 -1.95
N HIS A 157 -5.80 9.40 -1.68
CA HIS A 157 -4.84 9.11 -0.63
C HIS A 157 -4.93 10.10 0.55
N TYR A 158 -5.90 11.02 0.55
CA TYR A 158 -6.12 11.97 1.63
C TYR A 158 -6.40 11.22 2.96
N PRO A 159 -5.92 11.68 4.13
CA PRO A 159 -5.14 12.91 4.41
C PRO A 159 -3.62 12.72 4.30
N SER A 160 -3.12 11.75 3.52
CA SER A 160 -1.69 11.70 3.25
C SER A 160 -1.24 12.89 2.39
N HIS A 161 0.05 13.21 2.43
CA HIS A 161 0.66 14.28 1.64
C HIS A 161 0.60 14.05 0.11
N GLU A 162 0.35 12.80 -0.31
CA GLU A 162 0.09 12.43 -1.71
C GLU A 162 -1.39 12.62 -2.08
N GLY A 163 -2.25 12.89 -1.11
CA GLY A 163 -3.66 13.22 -1.34
C GLY A 163 -3.89 14.72 -1.21
N ARG A 164 -4.93 15.20 -1.90
CA ARG A 164 -5.42 16.56 -1.74
C ARG A 164 -6.82 16.52 -1.14
N GLU A 165 -7.15 17.56 -0.39
CA GLU A 165 -8.55 17.79 -0.04
C GLU A 165 -9.33 18.01 -1.33
N ILE A 166 -10.41 17.24 -1.50
CA ILE A 166 -11.19 17.23 -2.74
C ILE A 166 -12.28 18.28 -2.57
N PRO A 167 -12.35 19.31 -3.43
CA PRO A 167 -13.43 20.29 -3.37
C PRO A 167 -14.80 19.60 -3.44
N GLY A 168 -15.66 19.87 -2.47
CA GLY A 168 -16.98 19.23 -2.37
C GLY A 168 -16.94 17.80 -1.85
N ALA A 169 -15.85 17.36 -1.21
CA ALA A 169 -15.77 16.05 -0.55
C ALA A 169 -16.94 15.80 0.42
N ASP A 170 -17.42 16.85 1.10
CA ASP A 170 -18.58 16.79 1.99
C ASP A 170 -19.87 16.32 1.30
N ASN A 171 -19.93 16.41 -0.03
CA ASN A 171 -21.08 15.96 -0.82
C ASN A 171 -20.95 14.50 -1.30
N VAL A 172 -19.84 13.83 -1.03
CA VAL A 172 -19.65 12.41 -1.40
C VAL A 172 -20.11 11.55 -0.23
N PRO A 173 -21.27 10.88 -0.32
CA PRO A 173 -21.95 10.33 0.85
C PRO A 173 -21.33 9.03 1.35
N ARG A 174 -20.41 8.41 0.60
CA ARG A 174 -19.86 7.09 0.91
C ARG A 174 -18.38 6.96 0.64
N ALA A 175 -17.76 6.04 1.37
CA ALA A 175 -16.37 5.67 1.19
C ALA A 175 -16.14 4.16 1.27
N ILE A 176 -15.29 3.65 0.39
CA ILE A 176 -14.60 2.37 0.52
C ILE A 176 -13.22 2.67 1.10
N LEU A 177 -12.91 2.13 2.27
CA LEU A 177 -11.60 2.18 2.88
C LEU A 177 -10.85 0.87 2.62
N LEU A 178 -9.87 0.91 1.73
CA LEU A 178 -8.96 -0.21 1.48
C LEU A 178 -7.77 -0.15 2.43
N VAL A 179 -7.71 -1.10 3.36
CA VAL A 179 -6.65 -1.23 4.35
C VAL A 179 -5.68 -2.32 3.91
N ARG A 180 -4.38 -2.02 3.94
CA ARG A 180 -3.30 -2.99 3.70
C ARG A 180 -2.33 -2.94 4.86
N HIS A 181 -1.77 -4.10 5.23
CA HIS A 181 -0.84 -4.21 6.34
C HIS A 181 0.34 -3.23 6.15
N PRO A 182 0.71 -2.44 7.17
CA PRO A 182 1.82 -1.48 7.08
C PRO A 182 3.19 -2.10 6.75
N LEU A 183 3.43 -3.37 7.10
CA LEU A 183 4.61 -4.14 6.68
C LEU A 183 4.71 -4.30 5.15
N TYR A 184 3.60 -4.18 4.43
CA TYR A 184 3.56 -4.34 2.98
C TYR A 184 3.25 -3.05 2.23
N SER A 185 2.42 -2.17 2.79
CA SER A 185 2.05 -0.91 2.15
C SER A 185 3.19 0.12 2.19
N ILE A 186 3.90 0.28 3.32
CA ILE A 186 5.01 1.24 3.45
C ILE A 186 6.17 0.93 2.49
N PRO A 187 6.69 -0.32 2.39
CA PRO A 187 7.70 -0.63 1.39
C PRO A 187 7.18 -0.49 -0.04
N SER A 188 5.90 -0.81 -0.27
CA SER A 188 5.28 -0.63 -1.58
C SER A 188 5.18 0.85 -1.98
N TYR A 189 4.94 1.74 -1.02
CA TYR A 189 4.96 3.17 -1.26
C TYR A 189 6.38 3.68 -1.54
N TYR A 190 7.39 3.22 -0.79
CA TYR A 190 8.77 3.58 -1.08
C TYR A 190 9.22 3.14 -2.48
N ASN A 191 8.81 1.95 -2.93
CA ASN A 191 9.12 1.51 -4.31
C ASN A 191 8.59 2.51 -5.35
N TYR A 192 7.39 3.06 -5.15
CA TYR A 192 6.84 4.10 -6.03
C TYR A 192 7.67 5.38 -5.98
N LEU A 193 8.04 5.86 -4.79
CA LEU A 193 8.89 7.05 -4.64
C LEU A 193 10.25 6.86 -5.33
N TYR A 194 10.84 5.68 -5.17
CA TYR A 194 12.11 5.33 -5.81
C TYR A 194 11.99 5.33 -7.35
N GLU A 195 10.91 4.75 -7.89
CA GLU A 195 10.65 4.78 -9.34
C GLU A 195 10.51 6.21 -9.87
N MET A 196 9.78 7.07 -9.15
CA MET A 196 9.61 8.49 -9.50
C MET A 196 10.95 9.24 -9.46
N GLU A 197 11.72 9.10 -8.38
CA GLU A 197 13.03 9.74 -8.21
C GLU A 197 14.02 9.32 -9.31
N LYS A 198 13.98 8.04 -9.70
CA LYS A 198 14.87 7.49 -10.73
C LYS A 198 14.29 7.55 -12.15
N LYS A 199 13.12 8.18 -12.34
CA LYS A 199 12.41 8.28 -13.63
C LYS A 199 12.22 6.92 -14.30
N LEU A 200 11.95 5.88 -13.49
CA LEU A 200 11.69 4.53 -13.96
C LEU A 200 10.23 4.37 -14.35
N LYS A 201 9.94 3.36 -15.18
CA LYS A 201 8.56 3.00 -15.50
C LYS A 201 7.81 2.67 -14.21
N ASN A 202 6.63 3.25 -14.03
CA ASN A 202 5.78 2.99 -12.88
C ASN A 202 5.53 1.47 -12.73
N HIS A 203 5.64 0.97 -11.49
CA HIS A 203 5.34 -0.41 -11.13
C HIS A 203 6.25 -1.48 -11.76
N SER A 204 7.43 -1.10 -12.24
CA SER A 204 8.44 -1.96 -12.88
C SER A 204 9.50 -2.50 -11.92
N THR A 205 9.88 -1.71 -10.92
CA THR A 205 11.13 -1.87 -10.17
C THR A 205 10.87 -1.77 -8.67
N ARG A 206 11.47 -2.67 -7.91
CA ARG A 206 11.61 -2.55 -6.45
C ARG A 206 12.87 -1.76 -6.16
N ALA A 207 12.80 -0.88 -5.17
CA ALA A 207 13.97 -0.22 -4.65
C ALA A 207 14.99 -1.28 -4.18
N PRO A 208 16.28 -1.09 -4.49
CA PRO A 208 17.34 -1.92 -3.95
C PRO A 208 17.29 -1.93 -2.42
N LEU A 209 17.68 -3.06 -1.82
CA LEU A 209 17.59 -3.25 -0.37
C LEU A 209 18.30 -2.15 0.42
N GLU A 210 19.48 -1.73 -0.01
CA GLU A 210 20.24 -0.68 0.68
C GLU A 210 19.52 0.67 0.67
N ALA A 211 18.85 0.99 -0.45
CA ALA A 211 18.04 2.20 -0.58
C ALA A 211 16.84 2.13 0.37
N TRP A 212 16.15 0.98 0.41
CA TRP A 212 15.07 0.72 1.36
C TRP A 212 15.52 0.89 2.81
N ILE A 213 16.62 0.24 3.22
CA ILE A 213 17.09 0.30 4.61
C ILE A 213 17.38 1.74 5.03
N ARG A 214 18.02 2.52 4.15
CA ARG A 214 18.31 3.94 4.42
C ARG A 214 17.02 4.73 4.60
N TRP A 215 16.13 4.70 3.61
CA TRP A 215 14.88 5.45 3.67
C TRP A 215 14.00 5.03 4.85
N ARG A 216 13.91 3.72 5.12
CA ARG A 216 13.14 3.16 6.25
C ARG A 216 13.65 3.72 7.58
N ASN A 217 14.96 3.75 7.79
CA ASN A 217 15.52 4.28 9.04
C ASN A 217 15.17 5.76 9.24
N ASP A 218 15.08 6.54 8.15
CA ASP A 218 14.82 7.97 8.22
C ASP A 218 13.33 8.32 8.23
N SER A 219 12.46 7.45 7.70
CA SER A 219 11.07 7.78 7.38
C SER A 219 10.01 6.89 8.03
N PHE A 220 10.39 5.75 8.60
CA PHE A 220 9.43 4.73 9.04
C PHE A 220 8.40 5.27 10.04
N ASP A 221 8.83 5.91 11.13
CA ASP A 221 7.93 6.40 12.18
C ASP A 221 6.91 7.38 11.59
N ARG A 222 7.39 8.33 10.78
CA ARG A 222 6.53 9.30 10.09
C ARG A 222 5.50 8.59 9.22
N GLN A 223 5.92 7.61 8.42
CA GLN A 223 5.03 6.91 7.49
C GLN A 223 4.03 6.00 8.21
N LEU A 224 4.43 5.36 9.31
CA LEU A 224 3.53 4.61 10.16
C LEU A 224 2.45 5.50 10.77
N GLN A 225 2.81 6.71 11.22
CA GLN A 225 1.84 7.69 11.71
C GLN A 225 0.94 8.25 10.61
N VAL A 226 1.41 8.37 9.37
CA VAL A 226 0.55 8.73 8.22
C VAL A 226 -0.44 7.60 7.92
N TRP A 227 0.01 6.34 7.93
CA TRP A 227 -0.85 5.17 7.74
C TRP A 227 -1.94 5.09 8.82
N ARG A 228 -1.57 5.32 10.09
CA ARG A 228 -2.52 5.38 11.22
C ARG A 228 -3.56 6.47 11.01
N ARG A 229 -3.13 7.72 10.83
CA ARG A 229 -4.02 8.87 10.67
C ARG A 229 -4.93 8.76 9.45
N HIS A 230 -4.44 8.15 8.37
CA HIS A 230 -5.27 7.86 7.21
C HIS A 230 -6.41 6.91 7.58
N THR A 231 -6.11 5.80 8.24
CA THR A 231 -7.13 4.85 8.70
C THR A 231 -8.12 5.53 9.66
N GLU A 232 -7.63 6.28 10.64
CA GLU A 232 -8.47 7.00 11.61
C GLU A 232 -9.42 7.98 10.92
N TYR A 233 -8.92 8.81 10.00
CA TYR A 233 -9.72 9.79 9.29
C TYR A 233 -10.95 9.18 8.61
N TRP A 234 -10.74 8.14 7.79
CA TRP A 234 -11.85 7.50 7.06
C TRP A 234 -12.78 6.71 7.98
N MET A 235 -12.27 6.20 9.10
CA MET A 235 -13.06 5.54 10.12
C MET A 235 -13.90 6.51 10.98
N ASP A 236 -13.46 7.74 11.14
CA ASP A 236 -14.18 8.74 11.92
C ASP A 236 -15.14 9.55 11.05
N HIS A 237 -14.79 9.80 9.78
CA HIS A 237 -15.52 10.71 8.90
C HIS A 237 -16.79 10.10 8.29
N TYR A 238 -16.78 8.79 7.99
CA TYR A 238 -17.94 8.10 7.42
C TYR A 238 -18.58 7.17 8.44
N SER A 239 -19.91 7.20 8.56
CA SER A 239 -20.64 6.25 9.41
C SER A 239 -20.52 4.81 8.89
N LYS A 240 -20.77 3.82 9.76
CA LYS A 240 -20.70 2.38 9.42
C LYS A 240 -21.53 1.99 8.19
N VAL A 241 -22.70 2.60 8.00
CA VAL A 241 -23.60 2.30 6.86
C VAL A 241 -23.10 2.90 5.54
N ASN A 242 -22.37 4.01 5.64
CA ASN A 242 -21.82 4.76 4.52
C ASN A 242 -20.35 4.44 4.27
N ARG A 243 -19.80 3.42 4.94
CA ARG A 243 -18.41 3.00 4.82
C ARG A 243 -18.30 1.50 4.59
N LEU A 244 -17.52 1.09 3.59
CA LEU A 244 -17.07 -0.29 3.43
C LEU A 244 -15.58 -0.38 3.78
N VAL A 245 -15.22 -1.24 4.72
CA VAL A 245 -13.81 -1.55 5.01
C VAL A 245 -13.44 -2.86 4.31
N VAL A 246 -12.37 -2.81 3.51
CA VAL A 246 -11.85 -3.95 2.72
C VAL A 246 -10.38 -4.17 3.07
N ALA A 247 -10.01 -5.39 3.44
CA ALA A 247 -8.60 -5.76 3.56
C ALA A 247 -8.02 -6.08 2.18
N TYR A 248 -6.89 -5.48 1.84
CA TYR A 248 -6.15 -5.80 0.61
C TYR A 248 -5.79 -7.29 0.53
N GLU A 249 -5.40 -7.88 1.66
CA GLU A 249 -5.04 -9.30 1.74
C GLU A 249 -6.23 -10.20 1.43
N ASN A 250 -7.44 -9.87 1.91
CA ASN A 250 -8.65 -10.61 1.54
C ASN A 250 -8.99 -10.41 0.06
N LEU A 251 -8.96 -9.16 -0.43
CA LEU A 251 -9.30 -8.84 -1.82
C LEU A 251 -8.35 -9.52 -2.82
N THR A 252 -7.11 -9.80 -2.42
CA THR A 252 -6.11 -10.47 -3.27
C THR A 252 -5.95 -11.95 -2.96
N ASP A 253 -6.75 -12.52 -2.06
CA ASP A 253 -6.77 -13.96 -1.76
C ASP A 253 -7.59 -14.74 -2.81
N ASP A 254 -7.26 -16.01 -3.05
CA ASP A 254 -7.97 -16.83 -4.06
C ASP A 254 -9.37 -17.30 -3.60
N GLU A 255 -9.62 -17.35 -2.29
CA GLU A 255 -10.89 -17.79 -1.69
C GLU A 255 -11.75 -16.57 -1.30
N MET A 256 -11.17 -15.58 -0.62
CA MET A 256 -11.88 -14.39 -0.13
C MET A 256 -12.06 -13.31 -1.21
N GLY A 257 -11.22 -13.29 -2.23
CA GLY A 257 -11.20 -12.21 -3.21
C GLY A 257 -12.52 -12.00 -3.97
N PRO A 258 -13.15 -13.06 -4.54
CA PRO A 258 -14.47 -12.96 -5.14
C PRO A 258 -15.53 -12.42 -4.17
N ILE A 259 -15.49 -12.86 -2.90
CA ILE A 259 -16.44 -12.42 -1.86
C ILE A 259 -16.27 -10.92 -1.58
N GLU A 260 -15.03 -10.45 -1.45
CA GLU A 260 -14.76 -9.02 -1.27
C GLU A 260 -15.16 -8.19 -2.51
N ALA A 261 -15.00 -8.73 -3.71
CA ALA A 261 -15.45 -8.09 -4.94
C ALA A 261 -16.99 -7.96 -4.98
N THR A 262 -17.72 -9.00 -4.56
CA THR A 262 -19.19 -8.94 -4.42
C THR A 262 -19.60 -7.86 -3.43
N ARG A 263 -18.95 -7.79 -2.25
CA ARG A 263 -19.22 -6.73 -1.25
C ARG A 263 -18.98 -5.33 -1.81
N ILE A 264 -17.92 -5.14 -2.62
CA ILE A 264 -17.64 -3.87 -3.29
C ILE A 264 -18.75 -3.54 -4.29
N ALA A 265 -19.15 -4.49 -5.14
CA ALA A 265 -20.21 -4.28 -6.13
C ALA A 265 -21.55 -3.92 -5.47
N GLU A 266 -21.97 -4.69 -4.47
CA GLU A 266 -23.18 -4.41 -3.68
C GLU A 266 -23.12 -3.05 -2.98
N PHE A 267 -21.95 -2.67 -2.45
CA PHE A 267 -21.80 -1.37 -1.81
C PHE A 267 -21.95 -0.21 -2.81
N LEU A 268 -21.42 -0.38 -4.02
CA LEU A 268 -21.50 0.60 -5.12
C LEU A 268 -22.91 0.70 -5.69
N SER A 269 -23.64 -0.41 -5.87
CA SER A 269 -24.99 -0.41 -6.43
C SER A 269 -26.02 0.36 -5.61
N ARG A 270 -25.71 0.69 -4.34
CA ARG A 270 -26.51 1.61 -3.53
C ARG A 270 -26.41 3.08 -3.97
N SER A 271 -25.58 3.41 -4.98
CA SER A 271 -25.43 4.77 -5.52
C SER A 271 -26.43 4.99 -6.62
N ASP A 272 -27.13 6.12 -6.56
CA ASP A 272 -27.99 6.55 -7.64
C ASP A 272 -27.20 6.59 -8.95
N GLY A 273 -27.75 5.93 -9.96
CA GLY A 273 -27.13 5.80 -11.27
C GLY A 273 -26.04 4.73 -11.39
N VAL A 274 -25.75 3.94 -10.36
CA VAL A 274 -24.73 2.87 -10.48
C VAL A 274 -25.39 1.53 -10.76
N THR A 275 -25.07 0.97 -11.92
CA THR A 275 -25.34 -0.43 -12.25
C THR A 275 -24.06 -1.24 -12.07
N ILE A 276 -24.19 -2.51 -11.72
CA ILE A 276 -23.08 -3.45 -11.57
C ILE A 276 -23.29 -4.62 -12.54
N CYS A 277 -22.21 -5.35 -12.85
CA CYS A 277 -22.32 -6.60 -13.60
C CYS A 277 -23.15 -7.64 -12.84
N GLU A 278 -23.60 -8.67 -13.54
CA GLU A 278 -24.41 -9.75 -12.94
C GLU A 278 -23.62 -10.44 -11.82
N ALA A 279 -24.33 -10.87 -10.77
CA ALA A 279 -23.72 -11.40 -9.56
C ALA A 279 -22.84 -12.64 -9.85
N GLU A 280 -23.25 -13.46 -10.82
CA GLU A 280 -22.55 -14.65 -11.28
C GLU A 280 -21.25 -14.33 -12.03
N GLU A 281 -21.11 -13.13 -12.59
CA GLU A 281 -19.91 -12.69 -13.32
C GLU A 281 -18.83 -12.13 -12.40
N ILE A 282 -19.19 -11.65 -11.20
CA ILE A 282 -18.28 -10.97 -10.27
C ILE A 282 -17.02 -11.80 -9.96
N PRO A 283 -17.08 -13.11 -9.66
CA PRO A 283 -15.88 -13.90 -9.42
C PRO A 283 -14.92 -13.93 -10.62
N CYS A 284 -15.45 -14.01 -11.83
CA CYS A 284 -14.65 -13.98 -13.04
C CYS A 284 -14.03 -12.61 -13.29
N VAL A 285 -14.82 -11.53 -13.13
CA VAL A 285 -14.35 -10.15 -13.29
C VAL A 285 -13.21 -9.88 -12.32
N TRP A 286 -13.39 -10.24 -11.05
CA TRP A 286 -12.37 -10.15 -10.03
C TRP A 286 -11.10 -10.92 -10.44
N HIS A 287 -11.22 -12.18 -10.85
CA HIS A 287 -10.07 -12.98 -11.24
C HIS A 287 -9.31 -12.33 -12.41
N THR A 288 -10.06 -11.86 -13.41
CA THR A 288 -9.51 -11.23 -14.62
C THR A 288 -8.75 -9.95 -14.28
N VAL A 289 -9.26 -9.11 -13.39
CA VAL A 289 -8.65 -7.81 -13.06
C VAL A 289 -7.56 -7.95 -12.00
N VAL A 290 -7.83 -8.66 -10.91
CA VAL A 290 -6.94 -8.73 -9.74
C VAL A 290 -5.79 -9.71 -9.97
N LYS A 291 -6.02 -10.82 -10.70
CA LYS A 291 -5.00 -11.85 -10.97
C LYS A 291 -4.33 -11.72 -12.34
N TYR A 292 -4.63 -10.67 -13.11
CA TYR A 292 -4.15 -10.47 -14.49
C TYR A 292 -2.65 -10.75 -14.69
N LYS A 293 -1.80 -10.31 -13.77
CA LYS A 293 -0.34 -10.46 -13.86
C LYS A 293 0.16 -11.92 -13.84
N LYS A 294 -0.65 -12.88 -13.39
CA LYS A 294 -0.31 -14.31 -13.49
C LYS A 294 -0.33 -14.81 -14.94
N LYS A 295 -1.16 -14.24 -15.82
CA LYS A 295 -1.32 -14.70 -17.21
C LYS A 295 -0.23 -14.16 -18.13
N GLU A 296 0.17 -12.90 -17.98
CA GLU A 296 1.23 -12.30 -18.78
C GLU A 296 2.60 -12.92 -18.46
N GLY A 297 2.88 -13.18 -17.18
CA GLY A 297 4.08 -13.91 -16.77
C GLY A 297 4.11 -15.37 -17.28
N ARG A 298 2.97 -16.08 -17.27
CA ARG A 298 2.87 -17.43 -17.82
C ARG A 298 3.04 -17.44 -19.35
N ARG A 299 2.39 -16.52 -20.07
CA ARG A 299 2.56 -16.38 -21.52
C ARG A 299 4.01 -16.10 -21.91
N LEU A 300 4.69 -15.21 -21.20
CA LEU A 300 6.11 -14.94 -21.45
C LEU A 300 7.00 -16.16 -21.14
N GLN A 301 6.71 -16.90 -20.07
CA GLN A 301 7.42 -18.14 -19.75
C GLN A 301 7.15 -19.26 -20.77
N GLU A 302 5.91 -19.44 -21.20
CA GLU A 302 5.51 -20.41 -22.22
C GLU A 302 6.13 -20.07 -23.58
N GLN A 303 6.11 -18.80 -23.99
CA GLN A 303 6.80 -18.33 -25.20
C GLN A 303 8.31 -18.57 -25.14
N GLN A 304 8.93 -18.36 -23.97
CA GLN A 304 10.35 -18.63 -23.78
C GLN A 304 10.67 -20.14 -23.78
N GLN A 305 9.77 -20.98 -23.26
CA GLN A 305 9.91 -22.44 -23.33
C GLN A 305 9.76 -22.96 -24.76
N ILE A 306 8.81 -22.43 -25.54
CA ILE A 306 8.64 -22.75 -26.96
C ILE A 306 9.89 -22.36 -27.75
N ALA A 307 10.38 -21.12 -27.58
CA ALA A 307 11.61 -20.67 -28.25
C ALA A 307 12.83 -21.53 -27.88
N ASN A 308 12.95 -21.96 -26.63
CA ASN A 308 14.04 -22.86 -26.21
C ASN A 308 13.89 -24.29 -26.76
N ALA A 309 12.66 -24.78 -26.94
CA ALA A 309 12.40 -26.08 -27.55
C ALA A 309 12.71 -26.08 -29.05
N GLU A 310 12.36 -25.01 -29.76
CA GLU A 310 12.68 -24.79 -31.17
C GLU A 310 14.21 -24.71 -31.38
N ALA A 311 14.92 -23.94 -30.56
CA ALA A 311 16.38 -23.84 -30.62
C ALA A 311 17.12 -25.17 -30.36
N ASN A 312 16.53 -26.09 -29.60
CA ASN A 312 17.10 -27.42 -29.37
C ASN A 312 16.76 -28.44 -30.47
N THR A 313 15.77 -28.16 -31.31
CA THR A 313 15.33 -29.05 -32.38
C THR A 313 16.17 -28.86 -33.66
N GLU A 314 16.85 -27.72 -33.82
CA GLU A 314 17.74 -27.43 -34.96
C GLU A 314 19.10 -28.17 -34.93
N ASN A 315 19.39 -28.97 -33.91
CA ASN A 315 20.58 -29.84 -33.88
C ASN A 315 20.34 -31.25 -34.45
N ILE A 316 19.21 -31.49 -35.12
CA ILE A 316 19.03 -32.69 -35.94
C ILE A 316 19.63 -32.38 -37.33
N PRO A 317 20.66 -33.12 -37.81
CA PRO A 317 21.31 -32.82 -39.09
C PRO A 317 20.30 -32.88 -40.24
N ALA A 318 20.03 -31.72 -40.84
CA ALA A 318 19.13 -31.59 -41.97
C ALA A 318 19.72 -32.27 -43.21
N VAL A 319 18.99 -33.26 -43.72
CA VAL A 319 19.14 -33.80 -45.07
C VAL A 319 18.72 -32.71 -46.05
N VAL A 320 19.64 -32.44 -46.99
CA VAL A 320 19.56 -31.38 -48.00
C VAL A 320 18.48 -31.67 -49.03
N THR A 321 17.48 -30.80 -49.14
CA THR A 321 16.72 -30.58 -50.38
C THR A 321 16.37 -29.10 -50.50
N ALA A 322 16.85 -28.48 -51.57
CA ALA A 322 16.59 -27.11 -51.95
C ALA A 322 15.27 -27.01 -52.73
N ASP A 323 14.46 -25.99 -52.48
CA ASP A 323 13.94 -25.14 -53.57
C ASP A 323 13.34 -23.80 -53.08
N GLU A 324 13.27 -22.87 -54.01
CA GLU A 324 13.10 -21.41 -53.94
C GLU A 324 11.70 -20.87 -53.54
N THR A 325 11.67 -19.66 -52.95
CA THR A 325 11.10 -18.39 -53.51
C THR A 325 10.55 -17.46 -52.41
N ALA A 326 10.94 -16.18 -52.52
CA ALA A 326 10.63 -15.11 -51.57
C ALA A 326 9.46 -14.25 -52.04
N VAL A 327 8.55 -13.87 -51.12
CA VAL A 327 7.60 -12.76 -51.29
C VAL A 327 7.58 -11.90 -50.03
N SER A 328 7.92 -10.62 -50.22
CA SER A 328 7.99 -9.57 -49.20
C SER A 328 6.67 -8.80 -49.14
N THR A 329 6.11 -8.59 -47.94
CA THR A 329 5.07 -7.59 -47.70
C THR A 329 5.34 -6.80 -46.42
N ASN A 330 5.32 -5.47 -46.55
CA ASN A 330 5.50 -4.48 -45.50
C ASN A 330 4.19 -4.27 -44.72
N ILE A 331 4.28 -4.20 -43.38
CA ILE A 331 3.21 -3.72 -42.50
C ILE A 331 3.81 -2.64 -41.57
N PRO A 332 3.20 -1.44 -41.45
CA PRO A 332 3.66 -0.40 -40.54
C PRO A 332 3.17 -0.62 -39.09
N PRO A 333 3.94 -0.22 -38.06
CA PRO A 333 3.55 -0.42 -36.66
C PRO A 333 2.56 0.64 -36.17
N ALA A 334 1.64 0.18 -35.31
CA ALA A 334 0.65 0.98 -34.61
C ALA A 334 1.28 1.86 -33.52
N ASN A 335 0.78 3.10 -33.42
CA ASN A 335 1.11 4.07 -32.38
C ASN A 335 0.72 3.56 -30.99
N ASN A 336 1.63 3.73 -30.04
CA ASN A 336 1.48 3.35 -28.65
C ASN A 336 1.51 4.63 -27.80
N ASP A 337 0.32 5.18 -27.50
CA ASP A 337 0.16 6.40 -26.72
C ASP A 337 0.34 6.10 -25.22
N ASN A 338 1.56 6.33 -24.73
CA ASN A 338 1.87 6.41 -23.30
C ASN A 338 1.52 7.83 -22.79
N ASN A 339 0.30 8.01 -22.28
CA ASN A 339 -0.06 9.19 -21.51
C ASN A 339 0.53 9.09 -20.09
N ASN A 340 1.77 9.56 -19.96
CA ASN A 340 2.43 9.77 -18.67
C ASN A 340 2.18 11.23 -18.23
N ALA A 341 1.06 11.45 -17.54
CA ALA A 341 0.80 12.74 -16.90
C ALA A 341 1.83 12.96 -15.78
N GLY A 342 2.75 13.90 -16.01
CA GLY A 342 3.78 14.28 -15.06
C GLY A 342 3.19 14.87 -13.79
N ILE A 343 3.31 14.14 -12.69
CA ILE A 343 3.07 14.67 -11.34
C ILE A 343 4.32 15.49 -10.96
N SER A 344 4.15 16.80 -10.84
CA SER A 344 5.13 17.70 -10.25
C SER A 344 5.23 17.43 -8.74
N VAL A 345 6.37 16.91 -8.31
CA VAL A 345 6.71 16.76 -6.89
C VAL A 345 6.99 18.15 -6.32
N PRO A 346 6.38 18.55 -5.19
CA PRO A 346 6.76 19.79 -4.52
C PRO A 346 8.11 19.61 -3.82
N GLU A 347 9.12 20.31 -4.32
CA GLU A 347 10.42 20.48 -3.70
C GLU A 347 10.27 21.38 -2.46
N SER A 348 10.16 20.77 -1.27
CA SER A 348 10.45 21.46 -0.02
C SER A 348 11.02 20.50 1.02
N ALA A 349 12.34 20.31 0.95
CA ALA A 349 13.14 19.89 2.10
C ALA A 349 13.96 21.12 2.52
N THR A 350 13.56 21.73 3.62
CA THR A 350 14.27 22.84 4.28
C THR A 350 15.70 22.43 4.62
N GLU A 351 16.63 23.24 4.11
CA GLU A 351 18.07 23.18 4.34
C GLU A 351 18.39 23.48 5.81
N VAL A 352 18.82 22.46 6.57
CA VAL A 352 19.38 22.62 7.92
C VAL A 352 20.86 23.00 7.78
N LYS A 353 21.20 24.25 8.10
CA LYS A 353 22.59 24.72 8.18
C LYS A 353 23.31 24.02 9.33
N ASN A 354 24.26 23.13 9.01
CA ASN A 354 25.18 22.53 9.97
C ASN A 354 26.32 23.50 10.29
N GLY A 355 26.53 23.77 11.58
CA GLY A 355 27.66 24.52 12.12
C GLY A 355 28.97 23.73 12.13
N ASP A 356 30.06 24.49 12.24
CA ASP A 356 31.45 24.09 12.05
C ASP A 356 31.91 22.91 12.92
N ALA A 357 32.43 21.87 12.27
CA ALA A 357 33.11 20.74 12.89
C ALA A 357 34.64 20.88 12.77
N PRO A 358 35.41 20.45 13.79
CA PRO A 358 36.87 20.63 13.84
C PRO A 358 37.62 19.73 12.86
N PRO A 359 38.86 20.08 12.48
CA PRO A 359 39.63 19.37 11.47
C PRO A 359 40.17 18.04 12.02
N GLY A 360 39.63 16.93 11.54
CA GLY A 360 40.07 15.58 11.92
C GLY A 360 40.08 14.61 10.73
N GLU A 361 41.26 14.09 10.44
CA GLU A 361 41.60 12.85 9.69
C GLU A 361 40.80 12.50 8.42
N ASN A 362 41.46 12.71 7.27
CA ASN A 362 41.05 12.28 5.92
C ASN A 362 41.04 10.75 5.76
N ILE A 363 40.05 10.07 6.36
CA ILE A 363 39.63 8.75 5.87
C ILE A 363 38.72 9.02 4.68
N ARG A 364 39.24 8.86 3.45
CA ARG A 364 38.44 8.82 2.22
C ARG A 364 37.45 7.65 2.31
N LYS A 365 36.32 7.85 2.98
CA LYS A 365 35.19 6.94 2.93
C LYS A 365 34.72 6.93 1.49
N ALA A 366 35.03 5.85 0.77
CA ALA A 366 34.53 5.62 -0.57
C ALA A 366 33.01 5.86 -0.55
N LYS A 367 32.52 6.78 -1.41
CA LYS A 367 31.08 6.95 -1.60
C LYS A 367 30.51 5.54 -1.88
N PRO A 368 29.56 5.04 -1.06
CA PRO A 368 28.95 3.75 -1.31
C PRO A 368 28.46 3.73 -2.76
N LYS A 369 28.88 2.73 -3.54
CA LYS A 369 28.38 2.56 -4.91
C LYS A 369 26.86 2.50 -4.83
N LEU A 370 26.20 3.44 -5.49
CA LEU A 370 24.74 3.45 -5.57
C LEU A 370 24.31 2.12 -6.21
N SER A 371 23.46 1.36 -5.53
CA SER A 371 22.97 0.06 -5.99
C SER A 371 22.29 0.17 -7.35
N ASP A 372 22.70 -0.67 -8.31
CA ASP A 372 22.20 -0.67 -9.69
C ASP A 372 20.70 -1.06 -9.75
N PRO A 373 19.80 -0.19 -10.30
CA PRO A 373 18.40 -0.53 -10.49
C PRO A 373 18.17 -1.70 -11.46
N ALA A 374 19.14 -2.04 -12.32
CA ALA A 374 19.07 -3.18 -13.23
C ALA A 374 19.32 -4.52 -12.55
N ALA A 375 19.77 -4.54 -11.29
CA ALA A 375 20.11 -5.75 -10.59
C ALA A 375 18.88 -6.70 -10.43
N PRO A 376 19.04 -8.03 -10.55
CA PRO A 376 17.92 -8.97 -10.58
C PRO A 376 16.94 -8.87 -9.40
N GLN A 377 17.44 -8.56 -8.20
CA GLN A 377 16.64 -8.37 -6.98
C GLN A 377 15.75 -7.11 -7.02
N SER A 378 16.09 -6.14 -7.86
CA SER A 378 15.33 -4.92 -8.07
C SER A 378 14.19 -5.14 -9.06
N LYS A 379 14.19 -6.22 -9.87
CA LYS A 379 13.07 -6.52 -10.76
C LYS A 379 11.86 -6.96 -9.93
N ARG A 380 10.67 -6.44 -10.24
CA ARG A 380 9.43 -6.81 -9.52
C ARG A 380 9.05 -8.28 -9.69
N SER A 381 9.49 -8.91 -10.80
CA SER A 381 9.41 -10.34 -11.07
C SER A 381 10.49 -11.17 -10.39
N GLY A 382 11.55 -10.54 -9.85
CA GLY A 382 12.62 -11.21 -9.13
C GLY A 382 12.20 -11.72 -7.75
N PRO A 383 13.10 -12.45 -7.07
CA PRO A 383 12.86 -13.01 -5.74
C PRO A 383 12.24 -11.95 -4.81
N LYS A 384 11.11 -12.29 -4.20
CA LYS A 384 10.45 -11.41 -3.25
C LYS A 384 11.22 -11.50 -1.94
N TYR A 385 12.05 -10.49 -1.65
CA TYR A 385 12.56 -10.33 -0.30
C TYR A 385 11.47 -9.72 0.58
N ILE A 386 11.46 -10.14 1.84
CA ILE A 386 10.65 -9.52 2.88
C ILE A 386 11.43 -8.29 3.32
N ALA A 387 10.80 -7.11 3.24
CA ALA A 387 11.42 -5.87 3.66
C ALA A 387 11.89 -6.04 5.13
N PRO A 388 13.20 -5.92 5.42
CA PRO A 388 13.64 -6.07 6.80
C PRO A 388 13.12 -4.89 7.61
N TYR A 389 12.83 -5.14 8.88
CA TYR A 389 12.50 -4.16 9.92
C TYR A 389 13.39 -4.44 11.14
N THR A 390 13.63 -3.42 11.96
CA THR A 390 14.30 -3.60 13.25
C THR A 390 13.30 -4.07 14.30
N GLU A 391 13.80 -4.62 15.41
CA GLU A 391 12.96 -5.02 16.56
C GLU A 391 12.11 -3.84 17.08
N ASN A 392 12.71 -2.64 17.19
CA ASN A 392 11.98 -1.45 17.61
C ASN A 392 10.86 -1.09 16.63
N GLN A 393 11.12 -1.17 15.32
CA GLN A 393 10.10 -0.89 14.31
C GLN A 393 8.92 -1.86 14.38
N PHE A 394 9.16 -3.14 14.70
CA PHE A 394 8.07 -4.08 14.96
C PHE A 394 7.29 -3.75 16.24
N LYS A 395 7.97 -3.29 17.30
CA LYS A 395 7.29 -2.81 18.53
C LYS A 395 6.41 -1.60 18.24
N ASP A 396 6.89 -0.65 17.43
CA ASP A 396 6.11 0.54 17.05
C ASP A 396 4.88 0.16 16.20
N LEU A 397 5.03 -0.80 15.27
CA LEU A 397 3.91 -1.38 14.52
C LEU A 397 2.88 -2.00 15.45
N MET A 398 3.33 -2.85 16.36
CA MET A 398 2.48 -3.53 17.34
C MET A 398 1.69 -2.51 18.17
N GLN A 399 2.36 -1.46 18.65
CA GLN A 399 1.75 -0.39 19.42
C GLN A 399 0.67 0.32 18.60
N VAL A 400 0.98 0.76 17.37
CA VAL A 400 0.02 1.48 16.52
C VAL A 400 -1.19 0.62 16.15
N LEU A 401 -0.99 -0.65 15.82
CA LEU A 401 -2.08 -1.57 15.51
C LEU A 401 -2.96 -1.84 16.73
N THR A 402 -2.36 -2.01 17.91
CA THR A 402 -3.09 -2.23 19.17
C THR A 402 -3.89 -0.98 19.56
N MET A 403 -3.34 0.22 19.37
CA MET A 403 -4.07 1.47 19.59
C MET A 403 -5.30 1.59 18.67
N LEU A 404 -5.16 1.26 17.38
CA LEU A 404 -6.29 1.23 16.45
C LEU A 404 -7.31 0.16 16.83
N LEU A 405 -6.86 -1.02 17.26
CA LEU A 405 -7.75 -2.10 17.67
C LEU A 405 -8.56 -1.69 18.89
N GLU A 406 -7.94 -1.09 19.91
CA GLU A 406 -8.66 -0.63 21.10
C GLU A 406 -9.68 0.46 20.74
N ARG A 407 -9.28 1.42 19.90
CA ARG A 407 -10.17 2.52 19.47
C ARG A 407 -11.36 2.02 18.65
N TYR A 408 -11.15 1.02 17.79
CA TYR A 408 -12.16 0.51 16.86
C TYR A 408 -12.57 -0.94 17.18
N ARG A 409 -12.52 -1.35 18.46
CA ARG A 409 -12.78 -2.75 18.86
C ARG A 409 -14.18 -3.25 18.48
N ASP A 410 -15.16 -2.34 18.46
CA ASP A 410 -16.55 -2.61 18.12
C ASP A 410 -16.84 -2.50 16.60
N GLU A 411 -15.82 -2.22 15.79
CA GLU A 411 -15.91 -2.19 14.33
C GLU A 411 -15.74 -3.60 13.75
N LYS A 412 -16.85 -4.32 13.57
CA LYS A 412 -16.88 -5.69 13.03
C LYS A 412 -16.11 -5.87 11.71
N ALA A 413 -15.99 -4.81 10.91
CA ALA A 413 -15.28 -4.86 9.64
C ALA A 413 -13.76 -4.63 9.77
N LEU A 414 -13.30 -3.81 10.73
CA LEU A 414 -11.89 -3.45 10.89
C LEU A 414 -11.17 -4.27 11.97
N ALA A 415 -11.81 -4.54 13.11
CA ALA A 415 -11.18 -5.23 14.23
C ALA A 415 -10.57 -6.59 13.83
N PRO A 416 -11.26 -7.48 13.07
CA PRO A 416 -10.66 -8.74 12.63
C PRO A 416 -9.45 -8.58 11.71
N ILE A 417 -9.38 -7.48 10.95
CA ILE A 417 -8.23 -7.16 10.09
C ILE A 417 -7.04 -6.78 10.97
N LEU A 418 -7.26 -5.93 11.98
CA LEU A 418 -6.21 -5.48 12.88
C LEU A 418 -5.65 -6.61 13.74
N VAL A 419 -6.49 -7.53 14.23
CA VAL A 419 -6.04 -8.74 14.95
C VAL A 419 -5.10 -9.56 14.07
N LYS A 420 -5.47 -9.84 12.81
CA LYS A 420 -4.59 -10.58 11.87
C LYS A 420 -3.26 -9.86 11.63
N TYR A 421 -3.25 -8.53 11.60
CA TYR A 421 -2.01 -7.76 11.44
C TYR A 421 -1.14 -7.79 12.70
N ILE A 422 -1.76 -7.72 13.88
CA ILE A 422 -1.07 -7.89 15.17
C ILE A 422 -0.42 -9.26 15.24
N ASP A 423 -1.15 -10.32 14.92
CA ASP A 423 -0.64 -11.71 14.92
C ASP A 423 0.54 -11.86 13.96
N GLU A 424 0.47 -11.25 12.77
CA GLU A 424 1.58 -11.27 11.81
C GLU A 424 2.81 -10.53 12.36
N VAL A 425 2.66 -9.37 13.01
CA VAL A 425 3.80 -8.65 13.63
C VAL A 425 4.40 -9.46 14.77
N ASP A 426 3.59 -10.08 15.63
CA ASP A 426 4.05 -10.92 16.74
C ASP A 426 4.87 -12.12 16.23
N ARG A 427 4.35 -12.81 15.21
CA ARG A 427 5.05 -13.93 14.56
C ARG A 427 6.42 -13.51 14.03
N ARG A 428 6.53 -12.30 13.45
CA ARG A 428 7.79 -11.76 12.92
C ARG A 428 8.80 -11.34 13.98
N LEU A 429 8.35 -11.00 15.18
CA LEU A 429 9.23 -10.67 16.31
C LEU A 429 9.96 -11.92 16.84
N VAL A 430 9.32 -13.09 16.73
CA VAL A 430 9.89 -14.37 17.21
C VAL A 430 10.78 -15.04 16.16
N GLU A 431 10.55 -14.78 14.87
CA GLU A 431 11.41 -15.28 13.79
C GLU A 431 12.85 -14.75 13.95
N PRO A 432 13.88 -15.58 13.72
CA PRO A 432 15.26 -15.11 13.77
C PRO A 432 15.46 -13.93 12.81
N PRO A 433 16.26 -12.92 13.20
CA PRO A 433 16.44 -11.73 12.38
C PRO A 433 16.93 -12.14 11.00
N PHE A 434 16.29 -11.55 9.99
CA PHE A 434 16.63 -11.76 8.59
C PHE A 434 18.14 -11.68 8.37
N ASN A 435 18.75 -12.78 7.93
CA ASN A 435 20.17 -12.81 7.62
C ASN A 435 20.37 -12.30 6.18
N PRO A 436 21.05 -11.15 5.98
CA PRO A 436 21.24 -10.60 4.63
C PRO A 436 21.97 -11.55 3.67
N LYS A 437 22.70 -12.54 4.20
CA LYS A 437 23.35 -13.57 3.39
C LYS A 437 22.36 -14.50 2.68
N ASP A 438 21.12 -14.57 3.15
CA ASP A 438 20.05 -15.39 2.56
C ASP A 438 19.50 -14.77 1.26
N LEU A 439 19.90 -13.54 0.92
CA LEU A 439 19.53 -12.86 -0.33
C LEU A 439 20.43 -13.16 -1.51
N ASN A 440 21.51 -13.91 -1.31
CA ASN A 440 22.41 -14.27 -2.38
C ASN A 440 22.04 -15.68 -2.84
N PRO A 441 21.13 -15.86 -3.83
CA PRO A 441 21.04 -17.14 -4.49
C PRO A 441 22.40 -17.40 -5.13
N LYS A 442 23.06 -18.46 -4.68
CA LYS A 442 24.27 -18.97 -5.34
C LYS A 442 23.99 -19.34 -6.78
#